data_AF-A0A7G3ADW6-F1
#
_entry.id   AF-A0A7G3ADW6-F1
#
_cell.length_a   1.000
_cell.length_b   1.000
_cell.length_c   1.000
_cell.angle_alpha   90.00
_cell.angle_beta   90.00
_cell.angle_gamma   90.00
#
_symmetry.space_group_name_H-M   'P 1'
#
loop_
_entity.id
_entity.type
_entity.pdbx_description
1 polymer ?
#
loop_
_entity_poly.entity_id
_entity_poly.type
_entity_poly.pdbx_seq_one_letter_code
_entity_poly.pdbx_strand_id
1 'polypeptide(L)'
;MSTSSLGRDERKPMMEAFMFQRRVLLGCTATLGLFSIIWIVAIATDHWFIVSGGRGIFIPETRRYFMSSHAGLWRICRYGLVPFVMANSTAARNFTTLAYINATQINQLKKTIAEMDFVEEMLSEELPEPVTEIDDNLRRHLFGRWVRGERTDFEGLKTKYKTLEFNGTDGTQAVANRRSGMLMLNPTNVSALNETIGAALSTIPINGTYINVIVPERLRSALFDGWEDKPKVIHLLWSFAKDMEIPIGMISPNGTKLIIRPPLPPKKGRVDNGYEYIPFKRCKYHDFSSVEDPTNLDPAIDDEIINYTRTQATFAVLSLFIMFMGFFFSIYTFLNP
;
A
#
# COMPACT_ATOMS: atom_id res chain seq x y z
N MET A 1 49.60 62.92 -12.98
CA MET A 1 49.83 63.51 -11.64
C MET A 1 50.59 62.50 -10.80
N SER A 2 51.49 63.02 -9.98
CA SER A 2 52.67 62.37 -9.44
C SER A 2 52.41 61.19 -8.52
N THR A 3 53.16 60.11 -8.73
CA THR A 3 53.44 59.08 -7.74
C THR A 3 54.39 59.67 -6.68
N SER A 4 53.85 60.49 -5.79
CA SER A 4 54.59 61.08 -4.67
C SER A 4 54.71 60.06 -3.54
N SER A 5 55.94 59.88 -3.08
CA SER A 5 56.37 59.06 -1.95
C SER A 5 55.45 59.18 -0.72
N LEU A 6 54.58 58.18 -0.50
CA LEU A 6 53.99 57.97 0.82
C LEU A 6 55.13 57.64 1.81
N GLY A 7 55.24 58.45 2.85
CA GLY A 7 56.23 58.35 3.91
C GLY A 7 56.21 56.98 4.59
N ARG A 8 57.39 56.51 5.02
CA ARG A 8 57.59 55.19 5.64
C ARG A 8 56.71 54.97 6.89
N ASP A 9 56.32 56.05 7.56
CA ASP A 9 55.49 56.01 8.77
C ASP A 9 53.98 55.86 8.49
N GLU A 10 53.49 56.26 7.31
CA GLU A 10 52.08 56.07 6.92
C GLU A 10 51.80 54.67 6.34
N ARG A 11 52.83 53.94 5.89
CA ARG A 11 52.67 52.59 5.32
C ARG A 11 52.35 51.50 6.35
N LYS A 12 52.85 51.64 7.58
CA LYS A 12 52.63 50.65 8.66
C LYS A 12 51.14 50.52 9.03
N PRO A 13 50.41 51.60 9.35
CA PRO A 13 48.98 51.49 9.68
C PRO A 13 48.14 51.00 8.48
N MET A 14 48.49 51.39 7.25
CA MET A 14 47.80 50.90 6.05
C MET A 14 48.03 49.39 5.81
N MET A 15 49.25 48.90 6.05
CA MET A 15 49.57 47.48 5.92
C MET A 15 48.89 46.63 7.00
N GLU A 16 48.83 47.12 8.25
CA GLU A 16 48.12 46.45 9.34
C GLU A 16 46.60 46.38 9.08
N ALA A 17 46.01 47.48 8.60
CA ALA A 17 44.60 47.51 8.20
C ALA A 17 44.31 46.53 7.04
N PHE A 18 45.18 46.46 6.04
CA PHE A 18 45.07 45.52 4.92
C PHE A 18 45.18 44.05 5.38
N MET A 19 46.12 43.75 6.28
CA MET A 19 46.29 42.40 6.83
C MET A 19 45.12 41.99 7.73
N PHE A 20 44.55 42.94 8.48
CA PHE A 20 43.32 42.71 9.25
C PHE A 20 42.14 42.41 8.32
N GLN A 21 41.93 43.21 7.29
CA GLN A 21 40.88 42.98 6.28
C GLN A 21 41.01 41.60 5.62
N ARG A 22 42.21 41.18 5.25
CA ARG A 22 42.44 39.83 4.67
C ARG A 22 42.11 38.70 5.63
N ARG A 23 42.46 38.83 6.92
CA ARG A 23 42.14 37.81 7.94
C ARG A 23 40.64 37.71 8.17
N VAL A 24 39.95 38.84 8.22
CA VAL A 24 38.48 38.88 8.35
C VAL A 24 37.83 38.27 7.12
N LEU A 25 38.27 38.65 5.91
CA LEU A 25 37.75 38.10 4.66
C LEU A 25 37.96 36.59 4.59
N LEU A 26 39.12 36.07 5.02
CA LEU A 26 39.45 34.65 4.99
C LEU A 26 38.57 33.86 5.98
N GLY A 27 38.32 34.43 7.15
CA GLY A 27 37.35 33.91 8.11
C GLY A 27 35.96 33.80 7.51
N CYS A 28 35.49 34.84 6.82
CA CYS A 28 34.20 34.83 6.11
C CYS A 28 34.14 33.78 4.99
N THR A 29 35.21 33.60 4.21
CA THR A 29 35.25 32.56 3.16
C THR A 29 35.17 31.16 3.75
N ALA A 30 35.93 30.90 4.81
CA ALA A 30 35.97 29.59 5.46
C ALA A 30 34.61 29.23 6.08
N THR A 31 33.94 30.19 6.73
CA THR A 31 32.60 29.97 7.29
C THR A 31 31.56 29.78 6.21
N LEU A 32 31.60 30.54 5.11
CA LEU A 32 30.70 30.34 3.96
C LEU A 32 30.88 28.94 3.33
N GLY A 33 32.13 28.47 3.19
CA GLY A 33 32.42 27.13 2.71
C GLY A 33 31.84 26.05 3.63
N LEU A 34 32.05 26.18 4.95
CA LEU A 34 31.51 25.26 5.95
C LEU A 34 29.97 25.24 5.94
N PHE A 35 29.32 26.41 5.92
CA PHE A 35 27.86 26.50 5.87
C PHE A 35 27.29 25.94 4.57
N SER A 36 27.98 26.11 3.44
CA SER A 36 27.57 25.50 2.16
C SER A 36 27.56 23.97 2.26
N ILE A 37 28.57 23.37 2.89
CA ILE A 37 28.63 21.92 3.10
C ILE A 37 27.50 21.45 4.02
N ILE A 38 27.28 22.13 5.15
CA ILE A 38 26.19 21.82 6.08
C ILE A 38 24.83 21.93 5.37
N TRP A 39 24.65 22.96 4.54
CA TRP A 39 23.42 23.18 3.79
C TRP A 39 23.17 22.09 2.75
N ILE A 40 24.20 21.61 2.05
CA ILE A 40 24.11 20.46 1.14
C ILE A 40 23.64 19.21 1.89
N VAL A 41 24.23 18.92 3.06
CA VAL A 41 23.83 17.78 3.89
C VAL A 41 22.38 17.93 4.37
N ALA A 42 21.97 19.13 4.77
CA ALA A 42 20.60 19.43 5.17
C ALA A 42 19.62 19.22 4.02
N ILE A 43 19.93 19.67 2.81
CA ILE A 43 19.09 19.46 1.61
C ILE A 43 19.01 17.98 1.23
N ALA A 44 20.09 17.23 1.39
CA ALA A 44 20.16 15.83 0.99
C ALA A 44 19.49 14.86 1.99
N THR A 45 19.32 15.24 3.26
CA THR A 45 18.74 14.35 4.28
C THR A 45 17.22 14.19 4.14
N ASP A 46 16.74 13.00 4.50
CA ASP A 46 15.33 12.62 4.55
C ASP A 46 14.71 12.71 5.96
N HIS A 47 15.35 13.44 6.87
CA HIS A 47 14.97 13.55 8.28
C HIS A 47 14.43 14.93 8.68
N TRP A 48 13.83 15.68 7.76
CA TRP A 48 13.23 16.99 8.07
C TRP A 48 11.99 16.83 8.94
N PHE A 49 11.21 15.79 8.67
CA PHE A 49 10.00 15.47 9.39
C PHE A 49 9.88 13.97 9.60
N ILE A 50 9.58 13.57 10.83
CA ILE A 50 9.44 12.16 11.22
C ILE A 50 8.04 11.96 11.79
N VAL A 51 7.24 11.13 11.12
CA VAL A 51 5.96 10.65 11.64
C VAL A 51 6.22 9.31 12.32
N SER A 52 5.90 9.19 13.59
CA SER A 52 5.96 7.92 14.32
C SER A 52 4.55 7.38 14.58
N GLY A 53 4.32 6.13 14.18
CA GLY A 53 3.10 5.38 14.47
C GLY A 53 3.16 4.64 15.82
N GLY A 54 4.17 4.89 16.65
CA GLY A 54 4.33 4.25 17.96
C GLY A 54 4.50 2.73 17.85
N ARG A 55 3.55 1.97 18.40
CA ARG A 55 3.54 0.49 18.31
C ARG A 55 3.05 -0.05 16.95
N GLY A 56 2.66 0.83 16.04
CA GLY A 56 2.18 0.48 14.71
C GLY A 56 0.71 0.84 14.50
N ILE A 57 0.43 1.58 13.44
CA ILE A 57 -0.94 1.89 13.01
C ILE A 57 -1.31 0.93 11.89
N PHE A 58 -2.35 0.12 12.09
CA PHE A 58 -2.81 -0.81 11.05
C PHE A 58 -3.55 -0.06 9.95
N ILE A 59 -3.07 -0.19 8.71
CA ILE A 59 -3.70 0.36 7.50
C ILE A 59 -4.46 -0.77 6.79
N PRO A 60 -5.81 -0.78 6.79
CA PRO A 60 -6.63 -1.86 6.22
C PRO A 60 -6.40 -2.11 4.74
N GLU A 61 -6.23 -1.06 3.94
CA GLU A 61 -6.12 -1.10 2.48
C GLU A 61 -4.86 -1.82 2.03
N THR A 62 -3.77 -1.60 2.77
CA THR A 62 -2.45 -2.18 2.46
C THR A 62 -2.06 -3.32 3.40
N ARG A 63 -2.96 -3.66 4.34
CA ARG A 63 -2.82 -4.72 5.36
C ARG A 63 -1.47 -4.73 6.06
N ARG A 64 -0.96 -3.55 6.41
CA ARG A 64 0.36 -3.39 7.04
C ARG A 64 0.27 -2.46 8.24
N TYR A 65 1.20 -2.64 9.17
CA TYR A 65 1.40 -1.69 10.24
C TYR A 65 2.38 -0.61 9.79
N PHE A 66 1.94 0.63 9.81
CA PHE A 66 2.81 1.78 9.67
C PHE A 66 3.59 2.02 10.96
N MET A 67 4.92 1.99 10.87
CA MET A 67 5.82 2.21 12.01
C MET A 67 6.32 3.65 12.06
N SER A 68 6.97 4.09 10.98
CA SER A 68 7.48 5.45 10.88
C SER A 68 7.55 5.92 9.43
N SER A 69 7.54 7.23 9.23
CA SER A 69 7.82 7.87 7.94
C SER A 69 8.85 8.96 8.15
N HIS A 70 9.88 8.94 7.31
CA HIS A 70 10.95 9.92 7.30
C HIS A 70 10.78 10.71 6.00
N ALA A 71 10.55 12.01 6.11
CA ALA A 71 10.36 12.91 4.99
C ALA A 71 11.49 13.93 4.95
N GLY A 72 12.08 14.10 3.78
CA GLY A 72 12.92 15.25 3.46
C GLY A 72 12.44 15.97 2.24
N LEU A 73 13.32 16.82 1.72
CA LEU A 73 13.01 17.70 0.60
C LEU A 73 12.74 16.92 -0.69
N TRP A 74 13.50 15.84 -0.97
CA TRP A 74 13.45 15.13 -2.26
C TRP A 74 12.65 13.83 -2.23
N ARG A 75 12.55 13.18 -1.08
CA ARG A 75 11.92 11.86 -0.95
C ARG A 75 11.27 11.67 0.41
N ILE A 76 10.29 10.77 0.43
CA ILE A 76 9.70 10.23 1.66
C ILE A 76 9.94 8.73 1.71
N CYS A 77 10.49 8.26 2.83
CA CYS A 77 10.68 6.84 3.14
C CYS A 77 9.71 6.41 4.24
N ARG A 78 8.81 5.48 3.91
CA ARG A 78 7.87 4.86 4.85
C ARG A 78 8.41 3.50 5.28
N TYR A 79 8.38 3.27 6.58
CA TYR A 79 8.77 2.03 7.25
C TYR A 79 7.54 1.40 7.89
N GLY A 80 7.37 0.10 7.70
CA GLY A 80 6.24 -0.64 8.24
C GLY A 80 6.56 -2.11 8.48
N LEU A 81 5.57 -2.81 9.03
CA LEU A 81 5.60 -4.26 9.22
C LEU A 81 4.43 -4.88 8.48
N VAL A 82 4.70 -5.89 7.67
CA VAL A 82 3.67 -6.69 7.00
C VAL A 82 3.43 -7.96 7.82
N PRO A 83 2.21 -8.15 8.37
CA PRO A 83 1.84 -9.35 9.09
C PRO A 83 1.54 -10.48 8.09
N PHE A 84 2.27 -11.58 8.20
CA PHE A 84 2.04 -12.81 7.47
C PHE A 84 1.53 -13.89 8.42
N VAL A 85 0.44 -14.56 8.07
CA VAL A 85 -0.08 -15.66 8.90
C VAL A 85 0.77 -16.89 8.68
N MET A 86 1.31 -17.46 9.75
CA MET A 86 2.12 -18.68 9.66
C MET A 86 1.28 -19.88 9.23
N ALA A 87 1.88 -20.81 8.49
CA ALA A 87 1.18 -21.98 7.94
C ALA A 87 0.50 -22.84 9.03
N ASN A 88 1.14 -22.99 10.20
CA ASN A 88 0.66 -23.76 11.34
C ASN A 88 -0.24 -22.98 12.32
N SER A 89 -0.55 -21.71 12.04
CA SER A 89 -1.38 -20.88 12.91
C SER A 89 -2.86 -21.18 12.70
N THR A 90 -3.62 -21.21 13.80
CA THR A 90 -5.08 -21.33 13.83
C THR A 90 -5.81 -20.03 13.48
N ALA A 91 -5.07 -18.92 13.33
CA ALA A 91 -5.62 -17.61 13.02
C ALA A 91 -6.36 -17.61 11.68
N ALA A 92 -7.53 -16.96 11.66
CA ALA A 92 -8.36 -16.87 10.48
C ALA A 92 -7.69 -16.01 9.38
N ARG A 93 -7.70 -16.52 8.15
CA ARG A 93 -7.07 -15.89 6.98
C ARG A 93 -8.14 -15.34 6.06
N ASN A 94 -7.86 -14.21 5.42
CA ASN A 94 -8.72 -13.77 4.33
C ASN A 94 -8.40 -14.61 3.09
N PHE A 95 -9.41 -15.09 2.34
CA PHE A 95 -9.24 -15.92 1.14
C PHE A 95 -8.25 -15.30 0.13
N THR A 96 -8.21 -13.98 0.02
CA THR A 96 -7.27 -13.23 -0.83
C THR A 96 -5.80 -13.43 -0.49
N THR A 97 -5.47 -13.81 0.74
CA THR A 97 -4.09 -14.08 1.16
C THR A 97 -3.58 -15.45 0.69
N LEU A 98 -4.49 -16.36 0.36
CA LEU A 98 -4.16 -17.70 -0.14
C LEU A 98 -4.21 -17.77 -1.67
N ALA A 99 -4.90 -16.83 -2.31
CA ALA A 99 -5.08 -16.83 -3.75
C ALA A 99 -3.81 -16.45 -4.52
N TYR A 100 -3.64 -17.05 -5.71
CA TYR A 100 -2.59 -16.60 -6.62
C TYR A 100 -2.98 -15.26 -7.26
N ILE A 101 -2.02 -14.36 -7.34
CA ILE A 101 -2.18 -13.04 -7.96
C ILE A 101 -1.57 -13.04 -9.39
N ASN A 102 -0.59 -13.90 -9.63
CA ASN A 102 0.10 -13.99 -10.91
C ASN A 102 -0.78 -14.68 -11.96
N ALA A 103 -1.07 -13.97 -13.06
CA ALA A 103 -1.90 -14.46 -14.16
C ALA A 103 -1.42 -15.79 -14.76
N THR A 104 -0.11 -16.00 -14.84
CA THR A 104 0.48 -17.24 -15.38
C THR A 104 0.15 -18.45 -14.50
N GLN A 105 0.31 -18.31 -13.18
CA GLN A 105 -0.02 -19.34 -12.19
C GLN A 105 -1.52 -19.61 -12.16
N ILE A 106 -2.34 -18.55 -12.25
CA ILE A 106 -3.80 -18.68 -12.33
C ILE A 106 -4.18 -19.51 -13.56
N ASN A 107 -3.66 -19.18 -14.75
CA ASN A 107 -3.99 -19.88 -15.98
C ASN A 107 -3.52 -21.35 -15.97
N GLN A 108 -2.33 -21.62 -15.42
CA GLN A 108 -1.84 -22.99 -15.22
C GLN A 108 -2.74 -23.78 -14.27
N LEU A 109 -3.15 -23.16 -13.17
CA LEU A 109 -4.04 -23.79 -12.20
C LEU A 109 -5.44 -24.03 -12.77
N LYS A 110 -5.99 -23.08 -13.54
CA LYS A 110 -7.26 -23.24 -14.26
C LYS A 110 -7.21 -24.45 -15.19
N LYS A 111 -6.15 -24.60 -15.99
CA LYS A 111 -5.96 -25.78 -16.85
C LYS A 111 -5.90 -27.08 -16.02
N THR A 112 -5.10 -27.06 -14.95
CA THR A 112 -4.95 -28.23 -14.07
C THR A 112 -6.28 -28.64 -13.42
N ILE A 113 -7.12 -27.67 -13.04
CA ILE A 113 -8.43 -27.95 -12.43
C ILE A 113 -9.46 -28.34 -13.49
N ALA A 114 -9.40 -27.76 -14.69
CA ALA A 114 -10.29 -28.10 -15.80
C ALA A 114 -10.18 -29.58 -16.21
N GLU A 115 -9.01 -30.19 -16.02
CA GLU A 115 -8.73 -31.61 -16.28
C GLU A 115 -9.10 -32.54 -15.11
N MET A 116 -9.62 -32.02 -13.99
CA MET A 116 -10.01 -32.86 -12.84
C MET A 116 -11.42 -33.41 -13.02
N ASP A 117 -11.62 -34.67 -12.65
CA ASP A 117 -12.89 -35.42 -12.78
C ASP A 117 -14.11 -34.65 -12.24
N PHE A 118 -13.94 -33.91 -11.15
CA PHE A 118 -15.05 -33.18 -10.54
C PHE A 118 -15.58 -32.05 -11.42
N VAL A 119 -14.76 -31.47 -12.30
CA VAL A 119 -15.22 -30.43 -13.25
C VAL A 119 -16.03 -31.05 -14.37
N GLU A 120 -15.68 -32.26 -14.79
CA GLU A 120 -16.49 -33.02 -15.75
C GLU A 120 -17.83 -33.41 -15.12
N GLU A 121 -17.82 -33.89 -13.87
CA GLU A 121 -19.03 -34.19 -13.10
C GLU A 121 -19.94 -32.95 -12.97
N MET A 122 -19.38 -31.78 -12.65
CA MET A 122 -20.10 -30.51 -12.57
C MET A 122 -20.82 -30.11 -13.86
N LEU A 123 -20.29 -30.51 -15.01
CA LEU A 123 -20.82 -30.14 -16.32
C LEU A 123 -21.65 -31.26 -16.98
N SER A 124 -21.68 -32.45 -16.36
CA SER A 124 -22.41 -33.62 -16.86
C SER A 124 -23.92 -33.53 -16.65
N GLU A 125 -24.35 -32.82 -15.60
CA GLU A 125 -25.76 -32.59 -15.31
C GLU A 125 -26.31 -31.48 -16.22
N GLU A 126 -27.46 -31.71 -16.84
CA GLU A 126 -28.08 -30.70 -17.70
C GLU A 126 -28.68 -29.56 -16.86
N LEU A 127 -28.50 -28.32 -17.32
CA LEU A 127 -29.14 -27.15 -16.73
C LEU A 127 -30.61 -27.11 -17.16
N PRO A 128 -31.57 -26.93 -16.23
CA PRO A 128 -32.96 -26.70 -16.59
C PRO A 128 -33.08 -25.37 -17.36
N GLU A 129 -33.70 -25.42 -18.54
CA GLU A 129 -34.08 -24.23 -19.30
C GLU A 129 -35.60 -24.01 -19.20
N PRO A 130 -36.08 -22.88 -18.63
CA PRO A 130 -35.34 -21.71 -18.13
C PRO A 130 -34.79 -21.89 -16.71
N VAL A 131 -33.65 -21.24 -16.42
CA VAL A 131 -33.09 -21.15 -15.05
C VAL A 131 -33.93 -20.17 -14.24
N THR A 132 -34.67 -20.67 -13.25
CA THR A 132 -35.59 -19.86 -12.43
C THR A 132 -35.04 -19.51 -11.06
N GLU A 133 -34.10 -20.31 -10.52
CA GLU A 133 -33.57 -20.16 -9.16
C GLU A 133 -32.04 -20.34 -9.13
N ILE A 134 -31.40 -19.83 -8.07
CA ILE A 134 -29.94 -19.99 -7.85
C ILE A 134 -29.70 -21.30 -7.07
N ASP A 135 -29.71 -22.40 -7.79
CA ASP A 135 -29.40 -23.74 -7.28
C ASP A 135 -27.89 -24.06 -7.33
N ASP A 136 -27.51 -25.19 -6.74
CA ASP A 136 -26.13 -25.67 -6.76
C ASP A 136 -25.68 -26.02 -8.19
N ASN A 137 -26.58 -26.55 -9.02
CA ASN A 137 -26.31 -26.90 -10.41
C ASN A 137 -25.87 -25.67 -11.23
N LEU A 138 -26.59 -24.54 -11.11
CA LEU A 138 -26.18 -23.26 -11.71
C LEU A 138 -24.79 -22.82 -11.25
N ARG A 139 -24.48 -22.94 -9.95
CA ARG A 139 -23.17 -22.56 -9.40
C ARG A 139 -22.04 -23.45 -9.91
N ARG A 140 -22.30 -24.76 -10.04
CA ARG A 140 -21.37 -25.74 -10.62
C ARG A 140 -21.06 -25.42 -12.07
N HIS A 141 -22.08 -25.17 -12.90
CA HIS A 141 -21.88 -24.78 -14.30
C HIS A 141 -21.17 -23.44 -14.42
N LEU A 142 -21.54 -22.46 -13.61
CA LEU A 142 -20.89 -21.16 -13.60
C LEU A 142 -19.39 -21.27 -13.30
N PHE A 143 -19.01 -22.03 -12.27
CA PHE A 143 -17.62 -22.27 -11.93
C PHE A 143 -16.90 -23.14 -12.97
N GLY A 144 -17.51 -24.24 -13.42
CA GLY A 144 -16.94 -25.18 -14.39
C GLY A 144 -16.63 -24.52 -15.74
N ARG A 145 -17.60 -23.79 -16.31
CA ARG A 145 -17.42 -23.03 -17.57
C ARG A 145 -16.35 -21.94 -17.42
N TRP A 146 -16.32 -21.27 -16.27
CA TRP A 146 -15.27 -20.30 -15.95
C TRP A 146 -13.87 -20.93 -15.92
N VAL A 147 -13.71 -22.09 -15.27
CA VAL A 147 -12.43 -22.80 -15.17
C VAL A 147 -11.96 -23.29 -16.54
N ARG A 148 -12.85 -23.85 -17.38
CA ARG A 148 -12.53 -24.29 -18.75
C ARG A 148 -12.18 -23.15 -19.70
N GLY A 149 -12.53 -21.91 -19.34
CA GLY A 149 -12.25 -20.73 -20.16
C GLY A 149 -13.25 -20.49 -21.29
N GLU A 150 -14.45 -21.08 -21.18
CA GLU A 150 -15.56 -20.92 -22.13
C GLU A 150 -16.26 -19.57 -21.85
N ARG A 151 -15.64 -18.49 -22.36
CA ARG A 151 -16.00 -17.12 -21.98
C ARG A 151 -17.44 -16.73 -22.33
N THR A 152 -17.95 -17.14 -23.49
CA THR A 152 -19.30 -16.81 -23.95
C THR A 152 -20.36 -17.37 -23.02
N ASP A 153 -20.19 -18.63 -22.65
CA ASP A 153 -21.14 -19.38 -21.85
C ASP A 153 -21.09 -18.90 -20.40
N PHE A 154 -19.88 -18.64 -19.89
CA PHE A 154 -19.68 -18.01 -18.59
C PHE A 154 -20.36 -16.64 -18.49
N GLU A 155 -20.18 -15.73 -19.46
CA GLU A 155 -20.81 -14.40 -19.40
C GLU A 155 -22.34 -14.49 -19.50
N GLY A 156 -22.86 -15.45 -20.29
CA GLY A 156 -24.29 -15.75 -20.35
C GLY A 156 -24.85 -16.20 -19.00
N LEU A 157 -24.19 -17.16 -18.34
CA LEU A 157 -24.59 -17.65 -17.02
C LEU A 157 -24.41 -16.60 -15.92
N LYS A 158 -23.31 -15.84 -15.95
CA LYS A 158 -23.05 -14.72 -15.04
C LYS A 158 -24.15 -13.66 -15.12
N THR A 159 -24.60 -13.33 -16.33
CA THR A 159 -25.71 -12.39 -16.53
C THR A 159 -27.00 -12.92 -15.92
N LYS A 160 -27.34 -14.20 -16.16
CA LYS A 160 -28.50 -14.86 -15.54
C LYS A 160 -28.41 -14.87 -14.01
N TYR A 161 -27.26 -15.25 -13.45
CA TYR A 161 -27.00 -15.24 -12.01
C TYR A 161 -27.24 -13.84 -11.42
N LYS A 162 -26.66 -12.79 -12.02
CA LYS A 162 -26.84 -11.41 -11.54
C LYS A 162 -28.30 -10.95 -11.60
N THR A 163 -29.05 -11.32 -12.64
CA THR A 163 -30.48 -10.97 -12.73
C THR A 163 -31.31 -11.66 -11.64
N LEU A 164 -31.00 -12.93 -11.31
CA LEU A 164 -31.68 -13.66 -10.25
C LEU A 164 -31.31 -13.12 -8.86
N GLU A 165 -30.03 -12.78 -8.64
CA GLU A 165 -29.56 -12.16 -7.40
C GLU A 165 -30.23 -10.80 -7.18
N PHE A 166 -30.36 -9.98 -8.23
CA PHE A 166 -31.00 -8.67 -8.16
C PHE A 166 -32.51 -8.76 -7.87
N ASN A 167 -33.23 -9.66 -8.55
CA ASN A 167 -34.66 -9.87 -8.32
C ASN A 167 -34.96 -10.40 -6.91
N GLY A 168 -34.02 -11.12 -6.28
CA GLY A 168 -34.14 -11.57 -4.90
C GLY A 168 -33.78 -10.51 -3.84
N THR A 169 -33.21 -9.36 -4.23
CA THR A 169 -32.60 -8.39 -3.30
C THR A 169 -33.27 -7.01 -3.25
N ASP A 170 -34.53 -6.90 -3.65
CA ASP A 170 -35.38 -5.68 -3.61
C ASP A 170 -35.38 -4.91 -2.26
N GLY A 171 -34.89 -5.51 -1.16
CA GLY A 171 -34.76 -4.87 0.15
C GLY A 171 -33.39 -4.29 0.54
N THR A 172 -32.29 -4.51 -0.21
CA THR A 172 -30.92 -4.20 0.30
C THR A 172 -30.25 -2.96 -0.29
N GLN A 173 -30.87 -2.24 -1.22
CA GLN A 173 -30.34 -0.95 -1.70
C GLN A 173 -30.48 0.19 -0.68
N ALA A 174 -31.19 0.00 0.43
CA ALA A 174 -31.40 1.03 1.46
C ALA A 174 -30.21 1.24 2.43
N VAL A 175 -29.08 0.53 2.27
CA VAL A 175 -27.96 0.58 3.24
C VAL A 175 -26.87 1.58 2.84
N ALA A 176 -26.90 2.14 1.63
CA ALA A 176 -25.86 3.01 1.10
C ALA A 176 -25.71 4.39 1.79
N ASN A 177 -26.64 4.77 2.69
CA ASN A 177 -26.68 6.13 3.26
C ASN A 177 -26.53 6.22 4.79
N ARG A 178 -26.25 5.12 5.50
CA ARG A 178 -25.84 5.19 6.91
C ARG A 178 -24.33 5.23 6.97
N ARG A 179 -23.75 6.10 7.82
CA ARG A 179 -22.32 6.07 8.16
C ARG A 179 -21.97 4.66 8.60
N SER A 180 -21.43 3.86 7.68
CA SER A 180 -21.05 2.48 7.95
C SER A 180 -19.98 2.49 9.03
N GLY A 181 -20.32 1.98 10.21
CA GLY A 181 -19.33 1.72 11.24
C GLY A 181 -18.22 0.83 10.69
N MET A 182 -17.00 1.02 11.17
CA MET A 182 -15.91 0.07 10.95
C MET A 182 -15.78 -0.79 12.21
N LEU A 183 -15.92 -2.09 12.06
CA LEU A 183 -15.68 -3.04 13.15
C LEU A 183 -14.39 -3.81 12.89
N MET A 184 -13.49 -3.76 13.87
CA MET A 184 -12.21 -4.43 13.80
C MET A 184 -12.31 -5.78 14.50
N LEU A 185 -12.06 -6.85 13.75
CA LEU A 185 -12.17 -8.22 14.24
C LEU A 185 -10.77 -8.79 14.48
N ASN A 186 -10.64 -9.52 15.59
CA ASN A 186 -9.40 -10.19 15.94
C ASN A 186 -9.38 -11.60 15.31
N PRO A 187 -8.43 -11.89 14.40
CA PRO A 187 -8.36 -13.17 13.69
C PRO A 187 -7.88 -14.34 14.55
N THR A 188 -7.33 -14.10 15.75
CA THR A 188 -6.79 -15.16 16.62
C THR A 188 -7.86 -15.88 17.42
N ASN A 189 -8.99 -15.23 17.70
CA ASN A 189 -10.10 -15.80 18.44
C ASN A 189 -11.20 -16.28 17.47
N VAL A 190 -11.06 -17.51 17.01
CA VAL A 190 -11.92 -18.12 15.98
C VAL A 190 -13.37 -18.28 16.47
N SER A 191 -13.59 -18.59 17.75
CA SER A 191 -14.95 -18.76 18.29
C SER A 191 -15.71 -17.43 18.32
N ALA A 192 -15.09 -16.36 18.81
CA ALA A 192 -15.68 -15.02 18.77
C ALA A 192 -15.89 -14.52 17.33
N LEU A 193 -15.00 -14.93 16.41
CA LEU A 193 -15.16 -14.62 14.99
C LEU A 193 -16.35 -15.37 14.37
N ASN A 194 -16.55 -16.64 14.74
CA ASN A 194 -17.69 -17.42 14.30
C ASN A 194 -19.02 -16.83 14.82
N GLU A 195 -19.05 -16.30 16.04
CA GLU A 195 -20.25 -15.61 16.56
C GLU A 195 -20.57 -14.32 15.79
N THR A 196 -19.56 -13.62 15.27
CA THR A 196 -19.73 -12.31 14.62
C THR A 196 -19.88 -12.39 13.10
N ILE A 197 -19.17 -13.32 12.46
CA ILE A 197 -19.14 -13.50 11.00
C ILE A 197 -19.97 -14.71 10.57
N GLY A 198 -20.19 -15.68 11.47
CA GLY A 198 -20.99 -16.88 11.24
C GLY A 198 -20.63 -17.57 9.93
N ALA A 199 -21.58 -17.52 9.00
CA ALA A 199 -21.56 -18.25 7.74
C ALA A 199 -20.44 -17.83 6.75
N ALA A 200 -19.73 -16.72 6.99
CA ALA A 200 -18.60 -16.29 6.17
C ALA A 200 -17.24 -16.87 6.65
N LEU A 201 -17.23 -17.70 7.69
CA LEU A 201 -16.05 -18.46 8.15
C LEU A 201 -16.16 -19.92 7.67
N SER A 202 -15.21 -20.36 6.84
CA SER A 202 -15.11 -21.73 6.34
C SER A 202 -13.79 -22.36 6.78
N THR A 203 -13.80 -23.66 7.09
CA THR A 203 -12.58 -24.41 7.46
C THR A 203 -12.17 -25.29 6.29
N ILE A 204 -10.96 -25.11 5.77
CA ILE A 204 -10.49 -25.76 4.55
C ILE A 204 -9.25 -26.60 4.84
N PRO A 205 -9.18 -27.87 4.39
CA PRO A 205 -7.96 -28.64 4.44
C PRO A 205 -6.96 -28.18 3.37
N ILE A 206 -5.78 -27.72 3.79
CA ILE A 206 -4.66 -27.37 2.90
C ILE A 206 -3.44 -28.17 3.36
N ASN A 207 -2.91 -29.04 2.49
CA ASN A 207 -1.71 -29.85 2.74
C ASN A 207 -1.73 -30.63 4.07
N GLY A 208 -2.90 -31.19 4.45
CA GLY A 208 -3.06 -31.97 5.68
C GLY A 208 -3.30 -31.13 6.95
N THR A 209 -3.43 -29.81 6.83
CA THR A 209 -3.79 -28.91 7.94
C THR A 209 -5.10 -28.21 7.67
N TYR A 210 -5.97 -28.11 8.69
CA TYR A 210 -7.21 -27.35 8.59
C TYR A 210 -6.94 -25.88 8.88
N ILE A 211 -7.35 -25.00 7.97
CA ILE A 211 -7.13 -23.56 8.05
C ILE A 211 -8.48 -22.86 8.00
N ASN A 212 -8.68 -21.92 8.92
CA ASN A 212 -9.85 -21.06 8.96
C ASN A 212 -9.70 -19.95 7.91
N VAL A 213 -10.62 -19.91 6.95
CA VAL A 213 -10.64 -18.95 5.86
C VAL A 213 -11.94 -18.17 5.89
N ILE A 214 -11.80 -16.87 5.73
CA ILE A 214 -12.90 -15.93 5.72
C ILE A 214 -13.24 -15.62 4.27
N VAL A 215 -14.47 -15.98 3.87
CA VAL A 215 -15.03 -15.82 2.53
C VAL A 215 -16.28 -14.95 2.63
N PRO A 216 -16.37 -13.81 1.92
CA PRO A 216 -17.56 -12.97 1.93
C PRO A 216 -18.82 -13.74 1.53
N GLU A 217 -19.95 -13.44 2.17
CA GLU A 217 -21.21 -14.16 1.95
C GLU A 217 -21.66 -14.16 0.49
N ARG A 218 -21.53 -13.02 -0.21
CA ARG A 218 -21.85 -12.91 -1.65
C ARG A 218 -20.95 -13.78 -2.53
N LEU A 219 -19.69 -13.96 -2.14
CA LEU A 219 -18.80 -14.86 -2.87
C LEU A 219 -19.18 -16.30 -2.58
N ARG A 220 -19.52 -16.62 -1.32
CA ARG A 220 -19.96 -17.95 -0.92
C ARG A 220 -21.25 -18.37 -1.61
N SER A 221 -22.23 -17.47 -1.77
CA SER A 221 -23.48 -17.76 -2.48
C SER A 221 -23.29 -18.00 -3.99
N ALA A 222 -22.20 -17.51 -4.56
CA ALA A 222 -21.84 -17.75 -5.96
C ALA A 222 -21.03 -19.04 -6.16
N LEU A 223 -20.55 -19.67 -5.09
CA LEU A 223 -19.77 -20.91 -5.14
C LEU A 223 -20.67 -22.13 -4.97
N PHE A 224 -20.28 -23.22 -5.64
CA PHE A 224 -20.94 -24.52 -5.54
C PHE A 224 -20.69 -25.16 -4.17
N ASP A 225 -21.61 -26.00 -3.71
CA ASP A 225 -21.53 -26.67 -2.42
C ASP A 225 -20.38 -27.71 -2.41
N GLY A 226 -19.65 -27.82 -1.30
CA GLY A 226 -18.49 -28.71 -1.19
C GLY A 226 -17.21 -28.19 -1.84
N TRP A 227 -17.16 -26.91 -2.24
CA TRP A 227 -15.93 -26.25 -2.72
C TRP A 227 -14.80 -26.28 -1.68
N GLU A 228 -15.14 -26.35 -0.39
CA GLU A 228 -14.24 -26.37 0.76
C GLU A 228 -13.37 -27.63 0.78
N ASP A 229 -13.88 -28.76 0.29
CA ASP A 229 -13.17 -30.03 0.23
C ASP A 229 -12.21 -30.11 -0.97
N LYS A 230 -12.21 -29.10 -1.85
CA LYS A 230 -11.37 -29.06 -3.06
C LYS A 230 -10.17 -28.10 -2.84
N PRO A 231 -9.01 -28.61 -2.40
CA PRO A 231 -7.90 -27.78 -1.90
C PRO A 231 -7.28 -26.84 -2.93
N LYS A 232 -7.48 -27.08 -4.23
CA LYS A 232 -6.97 -26.20 -5.30
C LYS A 232 -7.91 -25.02 -5.61
N VAL A 233 -9.19 -25.12 -5.26
CA VAL A 233 -10.21 -24.11 -5.58
C VAL A 233 -9.98 -22.82 -4.78
N ILE A 234 -9.54 -22.93 -3.52
CA ILE A 234 -9.23 -21.77 -2.67
C ILE A 234 -8.26 -20.79 -3.33
N HIS A 235 -7.28 -21.30 -4.09
CA HIS A 235 -6.26 -20.49 -4.76
C HIS A 235 -6.80 -19.69 -5.95
N LEU A 236 -7.98 -20.07 -6.47
CA LEU A 236 -8.66 -19.41 -7.60
C LEU A 236 -9.77 -18.44 -7.17
N LEU A 237 -10.23 -18.49 -5.92
CA LEU A 237 -11.39 -17.71 -5.46
C LEU A 237 -11.26 -16.21 -5.71
N TRP A 238 -10.06 -15.64 -5.55
CA TRP A 238 -9.82 -14.24 -5.86
C TRP A 238 -10.04 -13.92 -7.34
N SER A 239 -9.52 -14.75 -8.24
CA SER A 239 -9.70 -14.56 -9.68
C SER A 239 -11.16 -14.73 -10.08
N PHE A 240 -11.84 -15.72 -9.51
CA PHE A 240 -13.25 -15.96 -9.76
C PHE A 240 -14.12 -14.79 -9.27
N ALA A 241 -13.90 -14.33 -8.04
CA ALA A 241 -14.61 -13.17 -7.48
C ALA A 241 -14.43 -11.91 -8.33
N LYS A 242 -13.21 -11.70 -8.87
CA LYS A 242 -12.90 -10.59 -9.77
C LYS A 242 -13.68 -10.70 -11.08
N ASP A 243 -13.71 -11.87 -11.71
CA ASP A 243 -14.41 -12.08 -12.98
C ASP A 243 -15.93 -12.05 -12.82
N MET A 244 -16.44 -12.41 -11.64
CA MET A 244 -17.84 -12.26 -11.24
C MET A 244 -18.23 -10.84 -10.82
N GLU A 245 -17.25 -9.93 -10.66
CA GLU A 245 -17.43 -8.56 -10.16
C GLU A 245 -18.04 -8.48 -8.74
N ILE A 246 -17.70 -9.45 -7.88
CA ILE A 246 -18.20 -9.50 -6.51
C ILE A 246 -17.31 -8.63 -5.61
N PRO A 247 -17.87 -7.73 -4.77
CA PRO A 247 -17.08 -6.95 -3.84
C PRO A 247 -16.44 -7.86 -2.78
N ILE A 248 -15.14 -7.68 -2.58
CA ILE A 248 -14.30 -8.51 -1.70
C ILE A 248 -14.26 -8.02 -0.24
N GLY A 249 -14.89 -6.87 0.01
CA GLY A 249 -15.07 -6.33 1.35
C GLY A 249 -16.15 -7.11 2.09
N MET A 250 -15.90 -7.41 3.37
CA MET A 250 -16.93 -7.96 4.23
C MET A 250 -17.81 -6.84 4.75
N ILE A 251 -19.10 -6.93 4.46
CA ILE A 251 -20.12 -6.02 4.95
C ILE A 251 -21.07 -6.88 5.79
N SER A 252 -21.25 -6.51 7.05
CA SER A 252 -22.27 -7.12 7.90
C SER A 252 -23.67 -6.85 7.33
N PRO A 253 -24.70 -7.67 7.62
CA PRO A 253 -26.09 -7.39 7.23
C PRO A 253 -26.57 -5.97 7.61
N ASN A 254 -25.99 -5.42 8.68
CA ASN A 254 -26.28 -4.07 9.19
C ASN A 254 -25.50 -2.94 8.46
N GLY A 255 -24.76 -3.24 7.38
CA GLY A 255 -23.98 -2.25 6.62
C GLY A 255 -22.64 -1.85 7.23
N THR A 256 -22.16 -2.57 8.25
CA THR A 256 -20.87 -2.30 8.93
C THR A 256 -19.73 -2.96 8.16
N LYS A 257 -18.67 -2.21 7.85
CA LYS A 257 -17.48 -2.73 7.17
C LYS A 257 -16.62 -3.51 8.18
N LEU A 258 -16.46 -4.81 7.95
CA LEU A 258 -15.69 -5.69 8.81
C LEU A 258 -14.24 -5.72 8.33
N ILE A 259 -13.31 -5.37 9.21
CA ILE A 259 -11.88 -5.32 8.92
C ILE A 259 -11.17 -6.28 9.85
N ILE A 260 -10.49 -7.27 9.27
CA ILE A 260 -9.61 -8.16 10.04
C ILE A 260 -8.36 -7.38 10.40
N ARG A 261 -8.15 -7.15 11.70
CA ARG A 261 -6.96 -6.49 12.22
C ARG A 261 -6.09 -7.56 12.88
N PRO A 262 -4.89 -7.84 12.35
CA PRO A 262 -3.93 -8.73 13.00
C PRO A 262 -3.59 -8.26 14.43
N PRO A 263 -2.95 -9.09 15.25
CA PRO A 263 -2.44 -8.64 16.54
C PRO A 263 -1.39 -7.54 16.34
N LEU A 264 -1.19 -6.71 17.37
CA LEU A 264 -0.12 -5.72 17.35
C LEU A 264 1.24 -6.40 17.26
N PRO A 265 2.21 -5.83 16.54
CA PRO A 265 3.54 -6.42 16.43
C PRO A 265 4.22 -6.50 17.81
N PRO A 266 5.06 -7.52 18.04
CA PRO A 266 5.76 -7.70 19.29
C PRO A 266 6.79 -6.58 19.51
N LYS A 267 7.08 -6.27 20.78
CA LYS A 267 8.11 -5.27 21.13
C LYS A 267 9.52 -5.74 20.75
N LYS A 268 9.75 -7.06 20.75
CA LYS A 268 11.03 -7.71 20.40
C LYS A 268 10.73 -8.97 19.60
N GLY A 269 11.55 -9.25 18.59
CA GLY A 269 11.38 -10.40 17.70
C GLY A 269 10.48 -10.10 16.50
N ARG A 270 10.29 -11.12 15.65
CA ARG A 270 9.50 -11.03 14.41
C ARG A 270 8.22 -11.86 14.45
N VAL A 271 8.02 -12.68 15.47
CA VAL A 271 6.94 -13.66 15.53
C VAL A 271 6.11 -13.44 16.79
N ASP A 272 4.80 -13.39 16.65
CA ASP A 272 3.86 -13.34 17.77
C ASP A 272 2.48 -13.83 17.34
N ASN A 273 1.75 -14.52 18.23
CA ASN A 273 0.36 -14.97 18.04
C ASN A 273 0.08 -15.65 16.68
N GLY A 274 1.04 -16.43 16.15
CA GLY A 274 0.92 -17.13 14.86
C GLY A 274 1.06 -16.24 13.62
N TYR A 275 1.60 -15.02 13.81
CA TYR A 275 1.99 -14.11 12.74
C TYR A 275 3.50 -13.91 12.71
N GLU A 276 4.05 -13.80 11.51
CA GLU A 276 5.39 -13.28 11.25
C GLU A 276 5.30 -11.85 10.70
N TYR A 277 6.04 -10.93 11.30
CA TYR A 277 6.08 -9.53 10.93
C TYR A 277 7.35 -9.23 10.13
N ILE A 278 7.17 -9.03 8.82
CA ILE A 278 8.26 -8.79 7.89
C ILE A 278 8.47 -7.27 7.73
N PRO A 279 9.71 -6.76 7.86
CA PRO A 279 10.00 -5.35 7.67
C PRO A 279 9.74 -4.93 6.23
N PHE A 280 9.05 -3.80 6.08
CA PHE A 280 8.74 -3.19 4.80
C PHE A 280 9.30 -1.78 4.76
N LYS A 281 10.06 -1.48 3.70
CA LYS A 281 10.57 -0.13 3.42
C LYS A 281 10.16 0.26 2.01
N ARG A 282 9.54 1.43 1.86
CA ARG A 282 9.29 2.03 0.56
C ARG A 282 9.67 3.49 0.59
N CYS A 283 10.62 3.86 -0.26
CA CYS A 283 10.97 5.25 -0.51
C CYS A 283 10.36 5.69 -1.84
N LYS A 284 9.72 6.86 -1.85
CA LYS A 284 9.17 7.50 -3.04
C LYS A 284 9.78 8.90 -3.14
N TYR A 285 10.31 9.25 -4.30
CA TYR A 285 10.69 10.63 -4.59
C TYR A 285 9.43 11.48 -4.74
N HIS A 286 9.51 12.73 -4.30
CA HIS A 286 8.43 13.67 -4.56
C HIS A 286 8.34 13.92 -6.05
N ASP A 287 7.12 13.84 -6.58
CA ASP A 287 6.88 14.19 -7.97
C ASP A 287 6.60 15.68 -8.04
N PHE A 288 7.61 16.46 -8.39
CA PHE A 288 7.48 17.91 -8.52
C PHE A 288 6.83 18.33 -9.83
N SER A 289 6.66 17.42 -10.79
CA SER A 289 6.35 17.76 -12.19
C SER A 289 5.01 17.23 -12.68
N SER A 290 4.21 16.54 -11.85
CA SER A 290 2.97 15.95 -12.32
C SER A 290 2.02 17.04 -12.87
N VAL A 291 1.81 16.99 -14.19
CA VAL A 291 0.84 17.77 -14.97
C VAL A 291 -0.60 17.28 -14.71
N GLU A 292 -0.73 16.11 -14.10
CA GLU A 292 -2.00 15.49 -13.71
C GLU A 292 -2.28 15.76 -12.22
N ASP A 293 -3.50 16.21 -11.91
CA ASP A 293 -4.00 16.45 -10.56
C ASP A 293 -3.89 15.18 -9.69
N PRO A 294 -2.98 15.12 -8.71
CA PRO A 294 -2.75 13.93 -7.89
C PRO A 294 -3.87 13.67 -6.87
N THR A 295 -4.85 14.58 -6.76
CA THR A 295 -6.04 14.48 -5.89
C THR A 295 -6.89 13.24 -6.18
N ASN A 296 -6.79 12.66 -7.39
CA ASN A 296 -7.49 11.42 -7.72
C ASN A 296 -6.81 10.14 -7.21
N LEU A 297 -5.52 10.16 -6.81
CA LEU A 297 -4.80 8.96 -6.40
C LEU A 297 -4.67 8.77 -4.88
N ASP A 298 -4.70 9.84 -4.08
CA ASP A 298 -4.67 9.73 -2.61
C ASP A 298 -5.29 11.00 -1.97
N PRO A 299 -6.55 10.98 -1.49
CA PRO A 299 -7.21 12.16 -0.89
C PRO A 299 -6.57 12.61 0.44
N ALA A 300 -5.53 11.92 0.90
CA ALA A 300 -4.72 12.29 2.06
C ALA A 300 -3.56 13.25 1.72
N ILE A 301 -3.29 13.54 0.44
CA ILE A 301 -2.25 14.47 0.01
C ILE A 301 -2.92 15.71 -0.57
N ASP A 302 -2.90 16.78 0.20
CA ASP A 302 -3.47 18.09 -0.15
C ASP A 302 -2.55 18.83 -1.15
N ASP A 303 -3.15 19.53 -2.11
CA ASP A 303 -2.44 20.35 -3.10
C ASP A 303 -1.60 21.45 -2.44
N GLU A 304 -2.03 21.93 -1.27
CA GLU A 304 -1.29 22.90 -0.47
C GLU A 304 0.07 22.34 -0.03
N ILE A 305 0.13 21.07 0.37
CA ILE A 305 1.37 20.42 0.81
C ILE A 305 2.35 20.26 -0.36
N ILE A 306 1.84 19.96 -1.55
CA ILE A 306 2.67 19.81 -2.76
C ILE A 306 3.29 21.16 -3.16
N ASN A 307 2.47 22.22 -3.20
CA ASN A 307 2.93 23.56 -3.56
C ASN A 307 3.92 24.14 -2.54
N TYR A 308 3.70 23.86 -1.26
CA TYR A 308 4.64 24.18 -0.20
C TYR A 308 6.00 23.49 -0.42
N THR A 309 5.99 22.19 -0.72
CA THR A 309 7.23 21.41 -0.95
C THR A 309 8.00 21.90 -2.19
N ARG A 310 7.31 22.23 -3.30
CA ARG A 310 7.93 22.83 -4.50
C ARG A 310 8.61 24.17 -4.22
N THR A 311 7.94 25.01 -3.45
CA THR A 311 8.44 26.33 -3.07
C THR A 311 9.68 26.20 -2.18
N GLN A 312 9.63 25.30 -1.19
CA GLN A 312 10.80 24.97 -0.35
C GLN A 312 11.99 24.47 -1.17
N ALA A 313 11.76 23.58 -2.15
CA ALA A 313 12.82 23.06 -3.00
C ALA A 313 13.49 24.17 -3.81
N THR A 314 12.69 25.09 -4.36
CA THR A 314 13.21 26.26 -5.09
C THR A 314 14.03 27.17 -4.19
N PHE A 315 13.55 27.48 -2.98
CA PHE A 315 14.31 28.30 -2.02
C PHE A 315 15.62 27.64 -1.57
N ALA A 316 15.62 26.32 -1.36
CA ALA A 316 16.81 25.57 -1.00
C ALA A 316 17.89 25.62 -2.10
N VAL A 317 17.47 25.51 -3.37
CA VAL A 317 18.37 25.60 -4.52
C VAL A 317 18.90 27.03 -4.72
N LEU A 318 18.03 28.05 -4.65
CA LEU A 318 18.44 29.45 -4.81
C LEU A 318 19.43 29.89 -3.71
N SER A 319 19.16 29.52 -2.46
CA SER A 319 20.07 29.83 -1.35
C SER A 319 21.43 29.18 -1.53
N LEU A 320 21.48 27.94 -2.02
CA LEU A 320 22.73 27.25 -2.35
C LEU A 320 23.51 27.97 -3.46
N PHE A 321 22.85 28.43 -4.52
CA PHE A 321 23.49 29.24 -5.56
C PHE A 321 24.08 30.55 -5.01
N ILE A 322 23.36 31.25 -4.14
CA ILE A 322 23.84 32.50 -3.53
C ILE A 322 25.08 32.23 -2.65
N MET A 323 25.07 31.15 -1.86
CA MET A 323 26.23 30.77 -1.05
C MET A 323 27.45 30.44 -1.92
N PHE A 324 27.27 29.68 -3.00
CA PHE A 324 28.35 29.38 -3.94
C PHE A 324 28.88 30.63 -4.63
N MET A 325 28.01 31.53 -5.11
CA MET A 325 28.42 32.79 -5.73
C MET A 325 29.27 33.63 -4.78
N GLY A 326 28.84 33.78 -3.52
CA GLY A 326 29.61 34.49 -2.49
C GLY A 326 30.95 33.85 -2.18
N PHE A 327 31.00 32.51 -2.12
CA PHE A 327 32.24 31.76 -1.92
C PHE A 327 33.23 31.94 -3.07
N PHE A 328 32.78 31.83 -4.33
CA PHE A 328 33.63 32.04 -5.50
C PHE A 328 34.12 33.47 -5.63
N PHE A 329 33.27 34.48 -5.39
CA PHE A 329 33.71 35.87 -5.38
C PHE A 329 34.76 36.12 -4.30
N SER A 330 34.59 35.55 -3.11
CA SER A 330 35.56 35.68 -2.04
C SER A 330 36.92 35.06 -2.42
N ILE A 331 36.93 33.88 -3.03
CA ILE A 331 38.17 33.25 -3.54
C ILE A 331 38.80 34.09 -4.65
N TYR A 332 37.99 34.59 -5.59
CA TYR A 332 38.47 35.41 -6.70
C TYR A 332 39.19 36.67 -6.20
N THR A 333 38.67 37.34 -5.17
CA THR A 333 39.31 38.50 -4.52
C THR A 333 40.65 38.13 -3.86
N PHE A 334 40.82 36.91 -3.37
CA PHE A 334 42.13 36.47 -2.84
C PHE A 334 43.16 36.16 -3.91
N LEU A 335 42.71 35.62 -5.05
CA LEU A 335 43.58 35.27 -6.17
C LEU A 335 44.00 36.49 -6.99
N ASN A 336 43.16 37.54 -7.04
CA ASN A 336 43.41 38.79 -7.74
C ASN A 336 43.42 39.95 -6.73
N PRO A 337 44.55 40.15 -6.02
CA PRO A 337 44.65 41.04 -4.86
C PRO A 337 44.68 42.53 -5.19
#